data_AF-A0A4P8YLQ9-F1
#
_entry.id   AF-A0A4P8YLQ9-F1
#
_cell.length_a   1.000
_cell.length_b   1.000
_cell.length_c   1.000
_cell.angle_alpha   90.00
_cell.angle_beta   90.00
_cell.angle_gamma   90.00
#
_symmetry.space_group_name_H-M   'P 1'
#
loop_
_entity.id
_entity.type
_entity.pdbx_description
1 polymer ?
#
loop_
_entity_poly.entity_id
_entity_poly.type
_entity_poly.pdbx_seq_one_letter_code
_entity_poly.pdbx_strand_id
1 'polypeptide(L)'
;MRGLYIPSAPVLGNISAGAGGGADLSDIDLTAQTLDSRIKYQCASNHAYYAADGTIQFAEPDIWPLEYRDGVVVGRHEPERQATNLLTHATNFGEWRAANSSVTNSDEMLFANEHAQFVTATATATYTRVYQTPALAAGDCVFTLYVKPGTTSYLHATLEDSTRQNSSHFYADLIDKTGGIISAVGSLPVVVAVREFVDGWFIVTATASLPVSSSYFVYFGAAHTAKSVAATAGDSIVVGFAQVEQSAIMTSPIHTDSASTTRAAAFASVRIYPGLSGLRITYTDGTTDTVTLPAEAGDWYQLPAPALPWSTRYIRRISYFKE
;
A
#
# COMPACT_ATOMS: atom_id res chain seq x y z
N MET A 1 51.92 -13.28 -8.55
CA MET A 1 51.52 -12.48 -9.73
C MET A 1 51.02 -11.13 -9.25
N ARG A 2 51.64 -10.03 -9.69
CA ARG A 2 51.24 -8.66 -9.30
C ARG A 2 50.00 -8.27 -10.12
N GLY A 3 48.88 -8.04 -9.43
CA GLY A 3 47.64 -7.57 -10.05
C GLY A 3 47.76 -6.11 -10.48
N LEU A 4 47.19 -5.80 -11.64
CA LEU A 4 47.10 -4.47 -12.24
C LEU A 4 46.03 -3.65 -11.48
N TYR A 5 46.43 -2.55 -10.86
CA TYR A 5 45.54 -1.59 -10.22
C TYR A 5 45.11 -0.53 -11.26
N ILE A 6 43.80 -0.42 -11.52
CA ILE A 6 43.21 0.65 -12.32
C ILE A 6 42.42 1.54 -11.34
N PRO A 7 42.78 2.82 -11.15
CA PRO A 7 42.00 3.72 -10.32
C PRO A 7 40.66 4.02 -10.99
N SER A 8 39.54 3.97 -10.24
CA SER A 8 38.18 4.42 -10.61
C SER A 8 37.15 3.39 -11.11
N ALA A 9 37.32 2.08 -10.85
CA ALA A 9 36.23 1.12 -11.01
C ALA A 9 35.61 0.79 -9.64
N PRO A 10 34.31 1.02 -9.40
CA PRO A 10 33.66 0.52 -8.19
C PRO A 10 33.70 -1.01 -8.22
N VAL A 11 34.31 -1.61 -7.19
CA VAL A 11 34.35 -3.06 -7.02
C VAL A 11 32.96 -3.50 -6.57
N LEU A 12 32.17 -4.03 -7.52
CA LEU A 12 30.88 -4.65 -7.26
C LEU A 12 31.06 -6.16 -7.12
N GLY A 13 31.00 -6.65 -5.88
CA GLY A 13 30.73 -8.05 -5.57
C GLY A 13 31.93 -9.00 -5.42
N ASN A 14 31.83 -9.77 -4.34
CA ASN A 14 32.51 -11.04 -4.03
C ASN A 14 33.94 -10.95 -3.45
N ILE A 15 34.04 -10.43 -2.22
CA ILE A 15 35.16 -10.75 -1.33
C ILE A 15 34.82 -12.09 -0.65
N SER A 16 35.34 -13.20 -1.18
CA SER A 16 35.37 -14.46 -0.44
C SER A 16 36.26 -14.25 0.79
N ALA A 17 35.67 -14.17 1.98
CA ALA A 17 36.42 -14.25 3.22
C ALA A 17 37.03 -15.66 3.31
N GLY A 18 38.30 -15.78 2.95
CA GLY A 18 39.11 -16.95 3.29
C GLY A 18 39.08 -17.16 4.81
N ALA A 19 39.01 -18.43 5.21
CA ALA A 19 38.99 -18.93 6.57
C ALA A 19 39.68 -18.01 7.61
N GLY A 20 38.86 -17.31 8.42
CA GLY A 20 39.34 -16.51 9.55
C GLY A 20 38.42 -15.33 9.89
N GLY A 21 37.36 -15.57 10.69
CA GLY A 21 36.68 -14.56 11.54
C GLY A 21 36.24 -13.21 10.96
N GLY A 22 36.24 -13.02 9.64
CA GLY A 22 35.88 -11.76 8.99
C GLY A 22 34.38 -11.54 8.91
N ALA A 23 33.97 -10.26 8.82
CA ALA A 23 32.58 -9.90 8.57
C ALA A 23 32.10 -10.44 7.20
N ASP A 24 30.90 -11.02 7.17
CA ASP A 24 30.26 -11.43 5.91
C ASP A 24 29.69 -10.21 5.19
N LEU A 25 30.30 -9.88 4.05
CA LEU A 25 29.94 -8.77 3.18
C LEU A 25 29.30 -9.24 1.86
N SER A 26 28.88 -10.51 1.78
CA SER A 26 28.05 -10.98 0.67
C SER A 26 26.75 -10.19 0.58
N ASP A 27 26.15 -10.15 -0.61
CA ASP A 27 24.84 -9.54 -0.80
C ASP A 27 23.81 -10.22 0.12
N ILE A 28 23.00 -9.42 0.80
CA ILE A 28 21.84 -9.91 1.55
C ILE A 28 20.70 -10.12 0.56
N ASP A 29 20.23 -11.35 0.44
CA ASP A 29 19.08 -11.72 -0.40
C ASP A 29 17.77 -11.61 0.39
N LEU A 30 16.94 -10.62 0.06
CA LEU A 30 15.64 -10.39 0.69
C LEU A 30 14.53 -11.21 0.02
N THR A 31 14.87 -12.05 -0.97
CA THR A 31 13.96 -13.05 -1.56
C THR A 31 14.14 -14.44 -0.94
N ALA A 32 15.10 -14.61 -0.03
CA ALA A 32 15.30 -15.84 0.72
C ALA A 32 14.19 -16.07 1.77
N GLN A 33 13.78 -17.33 1.92
CA GLN A 33 12.74 -17.76 2.88
C GLN A 33 13.13 -17.39 4.32
N THR A 34 14.35 -17.72 4.72
CA THR A 34 14.90 -17.34 6.03
C THR A 34 15.45 -15.93 5.96
N LEU A 35 15.04 -15.06 6.88
CA LEU A 35 15.60 -13.72 7.00
C LEU A 35 17.09 -13.81 7.38
N ASP A 36 17.93 -13.07 6.66
CA ASP A 36 19.37 -13.03 6.93
C ASP A 36 19.65 -12.53 8.35
N SER A 37 20.57 -13.20 9.05
CA SER A 37 20.98 -12.86 10.43
C SER A 37 21.55 -11.44 10.60
N ARG A 38 21.97 -10.81 9.50
CA ARG A 38 22.43 -9.41 9.44
C ARG A 38 21.28 -8.42 9.38
N ILE A 39 20.03 -8.88 9.37
CA ILE A 39 18.84 -8.05 9.42
C ILE A 39 18.14 -8.21 10.77
N LYS A 40 17.69 -7.10 11.32
CA LYS A 40 16.71 -7.06 12.42
C LYS A 40 15.43 -6.44 11.90
N TYR A 41 14.30 -7.04 12.23
CA TYR A 41 12.98 -6.49 11.97
C TYR A 41 12.19 -6.39 13.26
N GLN A 42 11.42 -5.32 13.41
CA GLN A 42 10.54 -5.08 14.54
C GLN A 42 9.23 -4.47 14.04
N CYS A 43 8.11 -5.02 14.46
CA CYS A 43 6.79 -4.45 14.25
C CYS A 43 5.85 -5.03 15.31
N ALA A 44 5.37 -4.19 16.22
CA ALA A 44 4.60 -4.63 17.38
C ALA A 44 3.16 -5.07 17.05
N SER A 45 2.71 -4.92 15.81
CA SER A 45 1.38 -5.28 15.37
C SER A 45 1.43 -6.18 14.14
N ASN A 46 0.31 -6.85 13.87
CA ASN A 46 0.13 -7.52 12.60
C ASN A 46 0.21 -6.53 11.43
N HIS A 47 0.67 -6.99 10.28
CA HIS A 47 0.74 -6.17 9.07
C HIS A 47 0.48 -7.01 7.83
N ALA A 48 -0.09 -6.37 6.82
CA ALA A 48 -0.50 -7.05 5.61
C ALA A 48 0.70 -7.40 4.72
N TYR A 49 0.60 -8.54 4.04
CA TYR A 49 1.53 -8.99 3.01
C TYR A 49 0.77 -9.79 1.95
N TYR A 50 1.26 -9.75 0.71
CA TYR A 50 0.70 -10.58 -0.35
C TYR A 50 1.31 -11.98 -0.33
N ALA A 51 0.51 -12.98 0.01
CA ALA A 51 0.93 -14.36 0.21
C ALA A 51 1.09 -15.14 -1.11
N ALA A 52 1.71 -16.31 -1.01
CA ALA A 52 1.99 -17.17 -2.16
C ALA A 52 0.72 -17.73 -2.83
N ASP A 53 -0.38 -17.80 -2.09
CA ASP A 53 -1.68 -18.29 -2.58
C ASP A 53 -2.51 -17.24 -3.33
N GLY A 54 -1.97 -16.02 -3.49
CA GLY A 54 -2.66 -14.93 -4.17
C GLY A 54 -3.58 -14.09 -3.28
N THR A 55 -3.59 -14.33 -1.97
CA THR A 55 -4.39 -13.54 -1.03
C THR A 55 -3.54 -12.56 -0.23
N ILE A 56 -4.18 -11.51 0.30
CA ILE A 56 -3.61 -10.66 1.33
C ILE A 56 -3.81 -11.36 2.68
N GLN A 57 -2.71 -11.52 3.43
CA GLN A 57 -2.68 -12.10 4.76
C GLN A 57 -2.00 -11.15 5.73
N PHE A 58 -2.11 -11.43 7.02
CA PHE A 58 -1.52 -10.64 8.08
C PHE A 58 -0.43 -11.42 8.79
N ALA A 59 0.80 -10.93 8.74
CA ALA A 59 1.91 -11.53 9.47
C ALA A 59 1.77 -11.22 10.96
N GLU A 60 2.19 -12.16 11.80
CA GLU A 60 2.30 -11.97 13.24
C GLU A 60 3.34 -10.89 13.60
N PRO A 61 3.31 -10.34 14.82
CA PRO A 61 4.28 -9.33 15.24
C PRO A 61 5.73 -9.81 15.07
N ASP A 62 6.62 -8.87 14.74
CA ASP A 62 8.06 -9.07 14.51
C ASP A 62 8.44 -10.07 13.39
N ILE A 63 7.50 -10.48 12.55
CA ILE A 63 7.78 -11.28 11.34
C ILE A 63 7.82 -10.35 10.13
N TRP A 64 8.96 -10.20 9.46
CA TRP A 64 8.96 -9.62 8.12
C TRP A 64 8.65 -10.74 7.13
N PRO A 65 7.51 -10.78 6.43
CA PRO A 65 7.15 -11.87 5.52
C PRO A 65 7.77 -11.67 4.14
N LEU A 66 7.88 -12.76 3.37
CA LEU A 66 8.11 -12.67 1.93
C LEU A 66 6.80 -12.30 1.27
N GLU A 67 6.89 -11.51 0.22
CA GLU A 67 5.75 -11.21 -0.64
C GLU A 67 5.92 -11.82 -2.03
N TYR A 68 4.77 -12.11 -2.62
CA TYR A 68 4.66 -12.83 -3.87
C TYR A 68 3.94 -11.98 -4.92
N ARG A 69 4.13 -12.32 -6.19
CA ARG A 69 3.29 -11.92 -7.32
C ARG A 69 3.15 -13.12 -8.23
N ASP A 70 1.92 -13.50 -8.53
CA ASP A 70 1.61 -14.68 -9.36
C ASP A 70 2.34 -15.95 -8.86
N GLY A 71 2.40 -16.14 -7.54
CA GLY A 71 3.09 -17.25 -6.88
C GLY A 71 4.63 -17.16 -6.85
N VAL A 72 5.23 -16.11 -7.41
CA VAL A 72 6.69 -15.90 -7.44
C VAL A 72 7.12 -14.91 -6.37
N VAL A 73 8.18 -15.24 -5.61
CA VAL A 73 8.74 -14.33 -4.59
C VAL A 73 9.25 -13.05 -5.25
N VAL A 74 8.77 -11.91 -4.78
CA VAL A 74 9.20 -10.58 -5.23
C VAL A 74 10.15 -9.90 -4.25
N GLY A 75 10.10 -10.24 -2.96
CA GLY A 75 10.99 -9.68 -1.93
C GLY A 75 10.22 -9.37 -0.66
N ARG A 76 10.59 -8.28 0.04
CA ARG A 76 9.91 -7.80 1.25
C ARG A 76 9.58 -6.32 1.10
N HIS A 77 8.40 -5.90 1.55
CA HIS A 77 8.03 -4.47 1.46
C HIS A 77 8.88 -3.62 2.41
N GLU A 78 9.06 -2.35 2.08
CA GLU A 78 9.79 -1.37 2.91
C GLU A 78 9.13 -1.19 4.29
N PRO A 79 9.90 -1.03 5.39
CA PRO A 79 9.34 -0.93 6.74
C PRO A 79 8.43 0.30 6.89
N GLU A 80 7.13 0.07 7.02
CA GLU A 80 6.14 1.14 6.95
C GLU A 80 6.02 1.95 8.26
N ARG A 81 5.71 3.24 8.13
CA ARG A 81 5.38 4.10 9.29
C ARG A 81 4.12 3.60 10.00
N GLN A 82 3.95 4.05 11.24
CA GLN A 82 2.67 3.87 11.95
C GLN A 82 1.56 4.54 11.16
N ALA A 83 0.43 3.86 11.03
CA ALA A 83 -0.75 4.38 10.36
C ALA A 83 -2.03 3.87 11.01
N THR A 84 -3.12 4.56 10.78
CA THR A 84 -4.45 4.20 11.31
C THR A 84 -5.44 4.21 10.19
N ASN A 85 -6.17 3.10 10.03
CA ASN A 85 -7.36 3.10 9.20
C ASN A 85 -8.52 3.67 10.01
N LEU A 86 -9.00 4.84 9.57
CA LEU A 86 -10.07 5.59 10.22
C LEU A 86 -11.46 5.10 9.84
N LEU A 87 -11.57 4.18 8.87
CA LEU A 87 -12.80 3.49 8.55
C LEU A 87 -12.98 2.27 9.46
N THR A 88 -14.22 1.91 9.74
CA THR A 88 -14.58 0.65 10.39
C THR A 88 -15.07 -0.35 9.34
N HIS A 89 -15.03 -1.64 9.66
CA HIS A 89 -15.49 -2.73 8.78
C HIS A 89 -14.85 -2.63 7.39
N ALA A 90 -13.51 -2.63 7.35
CA ALA A 90 -12.75 -2.37 6.14
C ALA A 90 -13.04 -3.35 4.99
N THR A 91 -13.52 -4.56 5.30
CA THR A 91 -13.89 -5.62 4.35
C THR A 91 -15.38 -6.00 4.38
N ASN A 92 -16.16 -5.44 5.31
CA ASN A 92 -17.60 -5.71 5.44
C ASN A 92 -18.44 -4.45 5.27
N PHE A 93 -18.71 -4.11 4.02
CA PHE A 93 -19.55 -3.00 3.58
C PHE A 93 -21.05 -3.21 3.87
N GLY A 94 -21.48 -4.40 4.29
CA GLY A 94 -22.84 -4.64 4.78
C GLY A 94 -23.14 -3.86 6.07
N GLU A 95 -22.10 -3.53 6.84
CA GLU A 95 -22.19 -2.70 8.05
C GLU A 95 -22.11 -1.20 7.75
N TRP A 96 -21.81 -0.83 6.49
CA TRP A 96 -21.82 0.56 6.06
C TRP A 96 -23.24 1.02 5.76
N ARG A 97 -23.48 2.33 5.78
CA ARG A 97 -24.78 2.86 5.35
C ARG A 97 -24.88 2.76 3.84
N ALA A 98 -26.04 2.36 3.33
CA ALA A 98 -26.30 2.28 1.90
C ALA A 98 -27.35 3.32 1.45
N ALA A 99 -27.16 3.86 0.24
CA ALA A 99 -28.13 4.71 -0.43
C ALA A 99 -28.24 4.29 -1.89
N ASN A 100 -29.43 3.83 -2.30
CA ASN A 100 -29.68 3.26 -3.64
C ASN A 100 -28.71 2.14 -4.01
N SER A 101 -28.17 1.42 -3.02
CA SER A 101 -27.25 0.31 -3.19
C SER A 101 -27.60 -0.83 -2.24
N SER A 102 -27.21 -2.03 -2.63
CA SER A 102 -27.26 -3.24 -1.82
C SER A 102 -25.86 -3.84 -1.77
N VAL A 103 -25.58 -4.55 -0.67
CA VAL A 103 -24.31 -5.23 -0.45
C VAL A 103 -24.55 -6.72 -0.28
N THR A 104 -23.81 -7.54 -1.01
CA THR A 104 -23.88 -9.00 -0.92
C THR A 104 -22.50 -9.60 -1.09
N ASN A 105 -22.25 -10.77 -0.51
CA ASN A 105 -20.97 -11.46 -0.70
C ASN A 105 -20.80 -11.89 -2.15
N SER A 106 -19.56 -11.80 -2.64
CA SER A 106 -19.11 -12.40 -3.89
C SER A 106 -18.34 -13.69 -3.60
N ASP A 107 -18.08 -14.50 -4.63
CA ASP A 107 -17.21 -15.68 -4.51
C ASP A 107 -15.71 -15.31 -4.55
N GLU A 108 -15.37 -14.04 -4.78
CA GLU A 108 -14.01 -13.55 -4.83
C GLU A 108 -13.45 -13.36 -3.40
N MET A 109 -12.18 -13.73 -3.22
CA MET A 109 -11.45 -13.52 -1.96
C MET A 109 -10.15 -12.80 -2.25
N LEU A 110 -10.06 -11.54 -1.82
CA LEU A 110 -8.80 -10.79 -1.85
C LEU A 110 -8.00 -11.03 -0.56
N PHE A 111 -8.69 -11.11 0.58
CA PHE A 111 -8.12 -11.41 1.88
C PHE A 111 -8.41 -12.87 2.23
N ALA A 112 -7.46 -13.53 2.88
CA ALA A 112 -7.63 -14.94 3.24
C ALA A 112 -8.86 -15.13 4.15
N ASN A 113 -9.79 -15.98 3.71
CA ASN A 113 -11.04 -16.32 4.39
C ASN A 113 -12.08 -15.20 4.48
N GLU A 114 -11.92 -14.12 3.70
CA GLU A 114 -12.88 -13.01 3.67
C GLU A 114 -13.43 -12.83 2.25
N HIS A 115 -14.76 -12.91 2.13
CA HIS A 115 -15.44 -12.65 0.87
C HIS A 115 -15.41 -11.16 0.56
N ALA A 116 -14.91 -10.81 -0.61
CA ALA A 116 -15.20 -9.49 -1.17
C ALA A 116 -16.71 -9.36 -1.41
N GLN A 117 -17.20 -8.12 -1.51
CA GLN A 117 -18.63 -7.86 -1.60
C GLN A 117 -19.01 -7.11 -2.87
N PHE A 118 -20.09 -7.52 -3.50
CA PHE A 118 -20.76 -6.72 -4.51
C PHE A 118 -21.41 -5.51 -3.86
N VAL A 119 -21.10 -4.32 -4.38
CA VAL A 119 -21.88 -3.10 -4.15
C VAL A 119 -22.69 -2.84 -5.41
N THR A 120 -23.98 -3.14 -5.35
CA THR A 120 -24.89 -3.13 -6.51
C THR A 120 -25.91 -2.00 -6.40
N ALA A 121 -26.01 -1.17 -7.43
CA ALA A 121 -27.04 -0.14 -7.57
C ALA A 121 -28.44 -0.77 -7.60
N THR A 122 -29.34 -0.33 -6.72
CA THR A 122 -30.73 -0.83 -6.64
C THR A 122 -31.72 0.05 -7.41
N ALA A 123 -31.26 1.18 -7.94
CA ALA A 123 -32.07 2.12 -8.68
C ALA A 123 -31.23 2.82 -9.75
N THR A 124 -31.87 3.23 -10.85
CA THR A 124 -31.25 4.15 -11.82
C THR A 124 -31.26 5.56 -11.23
N ALA A 125 -30.11 5.99 -10.71
CA ALA A 125 -29.97 7.23 -9.95
C ALA A 125 -28.52 7.75 -9.98
N THR A 126 -28.32 8.98 -9.53
CA THR A 126 -26.99 9.49 -9.20
C THR A 126 -26.60 9.11 -7.78
N TYR A 127 -25.30 8.94 -7.57
CA TYR A 127 -24.70 8.69 -6.26
C TYR A 127 -25.23 7.45 -5.54
N THR A 128 -25.45 6.35 -6.27
CA THR A 128 -25.64 5.03 -5.63
C THR A 128 -24.35 4.67 -4.89
N ARG A 129 -24.45 4.36 -3.60
CA ARG A 129 -23.25 4.28 -2.74
C ARG A 129 -23.46 3.48 -1.46
N VAL A 130 -22.33 3.02 -0.94
CA VAL A 130 -22.14 2.73 0.48
C VAL A 130 -21.23 3.79 1.10
N TYR A 131 -21.45 4.13 2.37
CA TYR A 131 -20.72 5.23 3.01
C TYR A 131 -20.52 5.09 4.51
N GLN A 132 -19.47 5.76 4.97
CA GLN A 132 -19.21 6.05 6.39
C GLN A 132 -18.98 7.54 6.60
N THR A 133 -18.96 7.94 7.87
CA THR A 133 -18.73 9.34 8.27
C THR A 133 -17.65 9.43 9.36
N PRO A 134 -16.38 9.06 9.06
CA PRO A 134 -15.30 9.19 10.03
C PRO A 134 -15.00 10.66 10.37
N ALA A 135 -14.45 10.89 11.57
CA ALA A 135 -13.84 12.15 11.92
C ALA A 135 -12.42 12.20 11.35
N LEU A 136 -12.17 13.16 10.47
CA LEU A 136 -10.87 13.37 9.83
C LEU A 136 -10.29 14.73 10.26
N ALA A 137 -8.98 14.78 10.46
CA ALA A 137 -8.27 16.02 10.73
C ALA A 137 -7.96 16.77 9.44
N ALA A 138 -7.73 18.08 9.53
CA ALA A 138 -7.13 18.84 8.43
C ALA A 138 -5.71 18.33 8.14
N GLY A 139 -5.31 18.38 6.87
CA GLY A 139 -4.01 17.89 6.39
C GLY A 139 -4.14 16.73 5.41
N ASP A 140 -3.03 16.09 5.12
CA ASP A 140 -2.97 15.06 4.08
C ASP A 140 -3.74 13.80 4.45
N CYS A 141 -4.49 13.30 3.50
CA CYS A 141 -5.34 12.14 3.61
C CYS A 141 -5.25 11.29 2.35
N VAL A 142 -5.27 9.98 2.50
CA VAL A 142 -5.40 9.03 1.40
C VAL A 142 -6.57 8.10 1.66
N PHE A 143 -7.49 8.06 0.70
CA PHE A 143 -8.55 7.06 0.64
C PHE A 143 -8.15 5.98 -0.36
N THR A 144 -8.27 4.72 0.04
CA THR A 144 -7.86 3.56 -0.75
C THR A 144 -9.02 2.58 -0.89
N LEU A 145 -9.22 2.07 -2.11
CA LEU A 145 -10.12 0.98 -2.43
C LEU A 145 -9.39 -0.13 -3.17
N TYR A 146 -9.68 -1.37 -2.80
CA TYR A 146 -9.35 -2.55 -3.59
C TYR A 146 -10.62 -3.03 -4.25
N VAL A 147 -10.65 -2.98 -5.58
CA VAL A 147 -11.88 -3.14 -6.37
C VAL A 147 -11.62 -3.98 -7.61
N LYS A 148 -12.63 -4.74 -8.03
CA LYS A 148 -12.66 -5.51 -9.27
C LYS A 148 -13.97 -5.17 -10.02
N PRO A 149 -13.98 -5.19 -11.37
CA PRO A 149 -15.20 -5.00 -12.13
C PRO A 149 -16.28 -6.00 -11.72
N GLY A 150 -17.52 -5.54 -11.61
CA GLY A 150 -18.70 -6.38 -11.47
C GLY A 150 -19.43 -6.44 -12.82
N THR A 151 -20.68 -5.96 -12.85
CA THR A 151 -21.40 -5.74 -14.12
C THR A 151 -20.95 -4.47 -14.84
N THR A 152 -20.22 -3.58 -14.15
CA THR A 152 -19.57 -2.40 -14.72
C THR A 152 -18.09 -2.31 -14.30
N SER A 153 -17.29 -1.61 -15.10
CA SER A 153 -15.88 -1.29 -14.82
C SER A 153 -15.68 0.15 -14.37
N TYR A 154 -16.77 0.87 -14.08
CA TYR A 154 -16.73 2.27 -13.67
C TYR A 154 -17.26 2.42 -12.25
N LEU A 155 -16.58 3.26 -11.46
CA LEU A 155 -17.03 3.63 -10.14
C LEU A 155 -16.88 5.12 -9.91
N HIS A 156 -17.63 5.61 -8.93
CA HIS A 156 -17.44 6.92 -8.34
C HIS A 156 -17.16 6.80 -6.85
N ALA A 157 -16.51 7.81 -6.31
CA ALA A 157 -16.27 7.96 -4.89
C ALA A 157 -16.22 9.44 -4.50
N THR A 158 -16.28 9.71 -3.20
CA THR A 158 -16.34 11.09 -2.70
C THR A 158 -15.69 11.22 -1.34
N LEU A 159 -15.02 12.36 -1.15
CA LEU A 159 -14.70 12.95 0.15
C LEU A 159 -15.50 14.25 0.27
N GLU A 160 -16.41 14.33 1.23
CA GLU A 160 -17.28 15.50 1.44
C GLU A 160 -17.35 15.82 2.93
N ASP A 161 -17.07 17.05 3.34
CA ASP A 161 -17.28 17.45 4.73
C ASP A 161 -18.77 17.49 5.10
N SER A 162 -19.08 17.28 6.37
CA SER A 162 -20.45 17.22 6.86
C SER A 162 -21.27 18.50 6.64
N THR A 163 -20.59 19.64 6.45
CA THR A 163 -21.19 20.94 6.12
C THR A 163 -21.40 21.16 4.62
N ARG A 164 -20.87 20.25 3.77
CA ARG A 164 -20.88 20.30 2.30
C ARG A 164 -20.25 21.56 1.71
N GLN A 165 -19.32 22.16 2.44
CA GLN A 165 -18.55 23.31 1.98
C GLN A 165 -17.30 22.88 1.24
N ASN A 166 -16.81 21.68 1.52
CA ASN A 166 -15.65 21.08 0.87
C ASN A 166 -16.01 19.67 0.41
N SER A 167 -16.06 19.48 -0.90
CA SER A 167 -16.41 18.19 -1.50
C SER A 167 -15.57 17.94 -2.75
N SER A 168 -15.20 16.68 -2.95
CA SER A 168 -14.60 16.19 -4.19
C SER A 168 -15.30 14.90 -4.57
N HIS A 169 -16.07 14.93 -5.66
CA HIS A 169 -16.60 13.76 -6.32
C HIS A 169 -15.65 13.36 -7.44
N PHE A 170 -15.24 12.10 -7.44
CA PHE A 170 -14.24 11.61 -8.38
C PHE A 170 -14.61 10.24 -8.92
N TYR A 171 -14.01 9.89 -10.06
CA TYR A 171 -14.23 8.61 -10.73
C TYR A 171 -12.96 7.78 -10.75
N ALA A 172 -13.14 6.47 -10.90
CA ALA A 172 -12.13 5.56 -11.41
C ALA A 172 -12.71 4.73 -12.56
N ASP A 173 -11.95 4.66 -13.65
CA ASP A 173 -12.18 3.81 -14.81
C ASP A 173 -11.17 2.66 -14.76
N LEU A 174 -11.67 1.45 -14.53
CA LEU A 174 -10.84 0.26 -14.38
C LEU A 174 -10.37 -0.31 -15.72
N ILE A 175 -10.97 0.10 -16.85
CA ILE A 175 -10.55 -0.33 -18.20
C ILE A 175 -9.32 0.46 -18.60
N ASP A 176 -9.45 1.79 -18.59
CA ASP A 176 -8.38 2.70 -19.02
C ASP A 176 -7.36 2.97 -17.92
N LYS A 177 -7.62 2.50 -16.69
CA LYS A 177 -6.79 2.73 -15.51
C LYS A 177 -6.60 4.23 -15.25
N THR A 178 -7.67 4.99 -15.40
CA THR A 178 -7.67 6.45 -15.20
C THR A 178 -8.61 6.84 -14.08
N GLY A 179 -8.27 7.92 -13.39
CA GLY A 179 -9.12 8.54 -12.39
C GLY A 179 -9.05 10.05 -12.47
N GLY A 180 -10.02 10.71 -11.87
CA GLY A 180 -10.03 12.17 -11.81
C GLY A 180 -11.27 12.74 -11.15
N ILE A 181 -11.28 14.06 -11.00
CA ILE A 181 -12.38 14.79 -10.40
C ILE A 181 -13.53 14.89 -11.42
N ILE A 182 -14.74 14.57 -10.98
CA ILE A 182 -16.00 14.82 -11.70
C ILE A 182 -16.48 16.23 -11.37
N SER A 183 -16.50 16.57 -10.08
CA SER A 183 -16.90 17.88 -9.58
C SER A 183 -16.32 18.12 -8.19
N ALA A 184 -16.01 19.36 -7.87
CA ALA A 184 -15.54 19.76 -6.55
C ALA A 184 -16.24 21.04 -6.07
N VAL A 185 -16.40 21.15 -4.76
CA VAL A 185 -16.90 22.35 -4.06
C VAL A 185 -15.83 22.75 -3.04
N GLY A 186 -15.56 24.04 -2.92
CA GLY A 186 -14.57 24.56 -1.98
C GLY A 186 -13.13 24.18 -2.34
N SER A 187 -12.30 23.98 -1.32
CA SER A 187 -10.85 23.77 -1.45
C SER A 187 -10.46 22.34 -1.10
N LEU A 188 -11.06 21.36 -1.79
CA LEU A 188 -10.73 19.93 -1.62
C LEU A 188 -10.38 19.27 -2.96
N PRO A 189 -9.21 19.58 -3.55
CA PRO A 189 -8.73 18.84 -4.70
C PRO A 189 -8.29 17.43 -4.27
N VAL A 190 -8.70 16.42 -5.05
CA VAL A 190 -8.18 15.05 -4.94
C VAL A 190 -7.32 14.72 -6.15
N VAL A 191 -6.26 13.95 -5.93
CA VAL A 191 -5.50 13.27 -6.99
C VAL A 191 -5.88 11.80 -6.95
N VAL A 192 -6.44 11.29 -8.04
CA VAL A 192 -6.87 9.90 -8.15
C VAL A 192 -5.86 9.11 -8.96
N ALA A 193 -5.39 7.99 -8.41
CA ALA A 193 -4.60 7.01 -9.14
C ALA A 193 -5.37 5.69 -9.21
N VAL A 194 -5.33 5.05 -10.38
CA VAL A 194 -5.91 3.73 -10.61
C VAL A 194 -4.80 2.86 -11.17
N ARG A 195 -4.54 1.74 -10.51
CA ARG A 195 -3.55 0.78 -11.00
C ARG A 195 -4.06 -0.64 -10.83
N GLU A 196 -3.68 -1.48 -11.77
CA GLU A 196 -3.83 -2.91 -11.61
C GLU A 196 -2.96 -3.39 -10.45
N PHE A 197 -3.47 -4.37 -9.72
CA PHE A 197 -2.79 -5.00 -8.59
C PHE A 197 -2.44 -6.43 -8.94
N VAL A 198 -3.42 -7.34 -8.90
CA VAL A 198 -3.26 -8.81 -9.11
C VAL A 198 -4.61 -9.41 -9.50
N ASP A 199 -4.66 -10.46 -10.33
CA ASP A 199 -5.88 -11.25 -10.61
C ASP A 199 -7.16 -10.42 -10.93
N GLY A 200 -6.97 -9.32 -11.67
CA GLY A 200 -8.03 -8.39 -12.06
C GLY A 200 -8.48 -7.41 -10.97
N TRP A 201 -7.86 -7.46 -9.78
CA TRP A 201 -8.00 -6.43 -8.76
C TRP A 201 -7.25 -5.16 -9.13
N PHE A 202 -7.85 -4.04 -8.78
CA PHE A 202 -7.30 -2.71 -8.92
C PHE A 202 -7.17 -2.06 -7.54
N ILE A 203 -6.13 -1.27 -7.38
CA ILE A 203 -6.00 -0.33 -6.28
C ILE A 203 -6.36 1.05 -6.83
N VAL A 204 -7.38 1.64 -6.23
CA VAL A 204 -7.80 3.02 -6.47
C VAL A 204 -7.44 3.83 -5.24
N THR A 205 -6.61 4.87 -5.42
CA THR A 205 -6.30 5.82 -4.35
C THR A 205 -6.80 7.20 -4.71
N ALA A 206 -7.30 7.93 -3.71
CA ALA A 206 -7.59 9.35 -3.78
C ALA A 206 -6.81 10.06 -2.67
N THR A 207 -5.77 10.80 -3.05
CA THR A 207 -4.97 11.61 -2.12
C THR A 207 -5.48 13.04 -2.13
N ALA A 208 -5.69 13.63 -0.96
CA ALA A 208 -6.13 15.02 -0.79
C ALA A 208 -5.44 15.68 0.39
N SER A 209 -5.47 17.01 0.42
CA SER A 209 -5.18 17.79 1.62
C SER A 209 -6.51 18.34 2.13
N LEU A 210 -7.00 17.78 3.24
CA LEU A 210 -8.28 18.15 3.85
C LEU A 210 -8.16 19.57 4.44
N PRO A 211 -9.01 20.53 4.04
CA PRO A 211 -8.86 21.92 4.45
C PRO A 211 -9.26 22.16 5.91
N VAL A 212 -10.07 21.29 6.50
CA VAL A 212 -10.65 21.45 7.84
C VAL A 212 -10.76 20.11 8.55
N SER A 213 -10.66 20.13 9.88
CA SER A 213 -11.02 18.97 10.70
C SER A 213 -12.55 18.89 10.79
N SER A 214 -13.13 17.78 10.34
CA SER A 214 -14.59 17.60 10.31
C SER A 214 -14.96 16.12 10.30
N SER A 215 -16.25 15.85 10.45
CA SER A 215 -16.83 14.60 9.99
C SER A 215 -16.91 14.64 8.47
N TYR A 216 -16.34 13.63 7.79
CA TYR A 216 -16.35 13.54 6.33
C TYR A 216 -17.20 12.35 5.88
N PHE A 217 -18.13 12.57 4.95
CA PHE A 217 -18.70 11.50 4.17
C PHE A 217 -17.62 10.93 3.25
N VAL A 218 -17.29 9.66 3.49
CA VAL A 218 -16.42 8.85 2.64
C VAL A 218 -17.30 7.78 2.02
N TYR A 219 -17.43 7.80 0.70
CA TYR A 219 -18.32 6.87 0.01
C TYR A 219 -17.85 6.50 -1.37
N PHE A 220 -18.39 5.39 -1.86
CA PHE A 220 -18.15 4.88 -3.19
C PHE A 220 -19.32 4.03 -3.68
N GLY A 221 -19.40 3.85 -4.99
CA GLY A 221 -20.37 2.95 -5.61
C GLY A 221 -20.15 2.80 -7.11
N ALA A 222 -20.91 1.91 -7.72
CA ALA A 222 -20.86 1.66 -9.15
C ALA A 222 -21.32 2.87 -9.96
N ALA A 223 -20.79 3.01 -11.17
CA ALA A 223 -21.22 3.96 -12.18
C ALA A 223 -21.52 3.23 -13.50
N HIS A 224 -22.50 3.72 -14.26
CA HIS A 224 -22.92 3.11 -15.51
C HIS A 224 -21.95 3.37 -16.65
N THR A 225 -21.29 4.53 -16.62
CA THR A 225 -20.39 4.98 -17.68
C THR A 225 -19.15 5.64 -17.07
N ALA A 226 -18.08 5.73 -17.86
CA ALA A 226 -16.88 6.44 -17.48
C ALA A 226 -17.18 7.89 -17.03
N LYS A 227 -16.40 8.37 -16.06
CA LYS A 227 -16.43 9.76 -15.55
C LYS A 227 -17.80 10.25 -15.07
N SER A 228 -18.58 9.34 -14.47
CA SER A 228 -19.95 9.60 -14.05
C SER A 228 -20.20 9.18 -12.60
N VAL A 229 -21.19 9.81 -11.98
CA VAL A 229 -21.77 9.40 -10.68
C VAL A 229 -23.12 8.70 -10.85
N ALA A 230 -23.62 8.59 -12.08
CA ALA A 230 -24.88 7.94 -12.39
C ALA A 230 -24.69 6.44 -12.54
N ALA A 231 -25.63 5.66 -11.99
CA ALA A 231 -25.71 4.22 -12.16
C ALA A 231 -27.10 3.83 -12.70
N THR A 232 -27.16 2.68 -13.35
CA THR A 232 -28.39 1.96 -13.70
C THR A 232 -28.64 0.88 -12.66
N ALA A 233 -29.90 0.58 -12.36
CA ALA A 233 -30.23 -0.56 -11.48
C ALA A 233 -29.58 -1.85 -12.00
N GLY A 234 -28.84 -2.55 -11.13
CA GLY A 234 -28.07 -3.76 -11.47
C GLY A 234 -26.59 -3.51 -11.79
N ASP A 235 -26.16 -2.25 -11.96
CA ASP A 235 -24.73 -1.93 -12.05
C ASP A 235 -24.02 -2.27 -10.73
N SER A 236 -22.90 -2.98 -10.80
CA SER A 236 -22.17 -3.45 -9.64
C SER A 236 -20.65 -3.40 -9.82
N ILE A 237 -19.97 -3.23 -8.69
CA ILE A 237 -18.53 -3.42 -8.53
C ILE A 237 -18.29 -4.41 -7.39
N VAL A 238 -17.18 -5.13 -7.44
CA VAL A 238 -16.74 -6.02 -6.36
C VAL A 238 -15.68 -5.30 -5.54
N VAL A 239 -15.90 -5.13 -4.25
CA VAL A 239 -14.99 -4.39 -3.36
C VAL A 239 -14.46 -5.34 -2.30
N GLY A 240 -13.13 -5.40 -2.19
CA GLY A 240 -12.44 -6.27 -1.24
C GLY A 240 -12.00 -5.54 0.02
N PHE A 241 -11.68 -4.24 -0.07
CA PHE A 241 -11.17 -3.46 1.07
C PHE A 241 -11.31 -1.95 0.86
N ALA A 242 -11.52 -1.22 1.97
CA ALA A 242 -11.47 0.23 2.01
C ALA A 242 -10.68 0.75 3.23
N GLN A 243 -9.89 1.80 3.02
CA GLN A 243 -9.10 2.43 4.08
C GLN A 243 -8.96 3.93 3.90
N VAL A 244 -9.02 4.68 5.01
CA VAL A 244 -8.66 6.10 5.05
C VAL A 244 -7.55 6.31 6.08
N GLU A 245 -6.45 6.93 5.66
CA GLU A 245 -5.31 7.25 6.51
C GLU A 245 -5.01 8.76 6.46
N GLN A 246 -4.57 9.32 7.58
CA GLN A 246 -4.04 10.70 7.68
C GLN A 246 -2.57 10.73 7.23
N SER A 247 -2.36 10.52 5.93
CA SER A 247 -1.06 10.43 5.27
C SER A 247 -1.21 10.76 3.78
N ALA A 248 -0.14 11.27 3.16
CA ALA A 248 -0.07 11.43 1.71
C ALA A 248 0.23 10.10 0.98
N ILE A 249 0.75 9.10 1.69
CA ILE A 249 1.18 7.80 1.14
C ILE A 249 0.32 6.70 1.76
N MET A 250 -0.31 5.90 0.89
CA MET A 250 -1.05 4.68 1.24
C MET A 250 -0.09 3.62 1.80
N THR A 251 -0.42 3.07 2.98
CA THR A 251 0.29 1.92 3.55
C THR A 251 -0.42 0.60 3.24
N SER A 252 0.17 -0.52 3.64
CA SER A 252 -0.46 -1.83 3.55
C SER A 252 -1.83 -1.84 4.24
N PRO A 253 -2.76 -2.72 3.82
CA PRO A 253 -4.06 -2.82 4.46
C PRO A 253 -3.99 -2.96 5.98
N ILE A 254 -4.77 -2.15 6.69
CA ILE A 254 -4.98 -2.23 8.13
C ILE A 254 -6.43 -2.68 8.35
N HIS A 255 -6.58 -3.94 8.76
CA HIS A 255 -7.90 -4.52 9.02
C HIS A 255 -8.61 -3.78 10.15
N THR A 256 -9.90 -3.51 9.95
CA THR A 256 -10.77 -2.91 10.98
C THR A 256 -12.10 -3.63 11.02
N ASP A 257 -12.56 -3.91 12.23
CA ASP A 257 -13.91 -4.37 12.53
C ASP A 257 -14.75 -3.17 12.99
N SER A 258 -15.41 -3.25 14.15
CA SER A 258 -16.29 -2.20 14.67
C SER A 258 -15.58 -0.91 15.12
N ALA A 259 -14.26 -0.82 15.00
CA ALA A 259 -13.48 0.34 15.42
C ALA A 259 -12.26 0.57 14.52
N SER A 260 -11.82 1.83 14.42
CA SER A 260 -10.56 2.18 13.76
C SER A 260 -9.39 1.45 14.44
N THR A 261 -8.43 0.98 13.65
CA THR A 261 -7.26 0.25 14.15
C THR A 261 -5.97 0.93 13.68
N THR A 262 -4.98 0.93 14.57
CA THR A 262 -3.64 1.48 14.31
C THR A 262 -2.65 0.33 14.11
N ARG A 263 -1.98 0.31 12.96
CA ARG A 263 -0.80 -0.53 12.72
C ARG A 263 0.42 0.19 13.29
N ALA A 264 1.23 -0.51 14.07
CA ALA A 264 2.48 0.02 14.62
C ALA A 264 3.48 0.33 13.50
N ALA A 265 4.42 1.24 13.79
CA ALA A 265 5.56 1.44 12.90
C ALA A 265 6.41 0.17 12.83
N ALA A 266 6.83 -0.18 11.62
CA ALA A 266 7.82 -1.22 11.38
C ALA A 266 9.22 -0.60 11.29
N PHE A 267 10.22 -1.33 11.75
CA PHE A 267 11.62 -0.95 11.69
C PHE A 267 12.42 -2.13 11.18
N ALA A 268 13.22 -1.90 10.14
CA ALA A 268 14.18 -2.86 9.65
C ALA A 268 15.59 -2.26 9.72
N SER A 269 16.55 -3.01 10.22
CA SER A 269 17.93 -2.56 10.35
C SER A 269 18.91 -3.57 9.79
N VAL A 270 19.92 -3.07 9.08
CA VAL A 270 21.01 -3.84 8.48
C VAL A 270 22.25 -3.69 9.34
N ARG A 271 22.92 -4.80 9.64
CA ARG A 271 24.20 -4.78 10.36
C ARG A 271 25.27 -4.10 9.51
N ILE A 272 26.00 -3.18 10.13
CA ILE A 272 27.12 -2.44 9.55
C ILE A 272 28.42 -2.93 10.18
N TYR A 273 29.51 -2.86 9.42
CA TYR A 273 30.84 -3.26 9.82
C TYR A 273 31.84 -2.12 9.63
N PRO A 274 32.90 -2.04 10.45
CA PRO A 274 33.93 -1.01 10.30
C PRO A 274 34.55 -0.99 8.90
N GLY A 275 34.72 0.21 8.36
CA GLY A 275 35.39 0.43 7.08
C GLY A 275 34.51 0.24 5.84
N LEU A 276 33.19 0.15 5.99
CA LEU A 276 32.23 0.29 4.89
C LEU A 276 31.98 1.76 4.55
N SER A 277 31.76 2.05 3.27
CA SER A 277 31.36 3.39 2.82
C SER A 277 29.84 3.52 2.72
N GLY A 278 29.12 2.41 2.52
CA GLY A 278 27.68 2.47 2.37
C GLY A 278 26.96 1.15 2.10
N LEU A 279 25.66 1.28 1.87
CA LEU A 279 24.74 0.23 1.44
C LEU A 279 24.06 0.61 0.13
N ARG A 280 23.79 -0.37 -0.73
CA ARG A 280 22.90 -0.23 -1.87
C ARG A 280 21.69 -1.14 -1.71
N ILE A 281 20.50 -0.57 -1.71
CA ILE A 281 19.22 -1.28 -1.63
C ILE A 281 18.69 -1.40 -3.06
N THR A 282 18.42 -2.62 -3.52
CA THR A 282 17.87 -2.90 -4.86
C THR A 282 16.43 -3.34 -4.77
N TYR A 283 15.57 -2.72 -5.59
CA TYR A 283 14.13 -2.97 -5.58
C TYR A 283 13.67 -3.78 -6.80
N THR A 284 12.42 -4.27 -6.75
CA THR A 284 11.78 -5.04 -7.83
C THR A 284 11.53 -4.28 -9.12
N ASP A 285 11.38 -2.96 -9.05
CA ASP A 285 11.23 -2.09 -10.20
C ASP A 285 12.58 -1.76 -10.89
N GLY A 286 13.68 -2.32 -10.39
CA GLY A 286 15.04 -2.08 -10.90
C GLY A 286 15.68 -0.81 -10.36
N THR A 287 14.96 0.00 -9.56
CA THR A 287 15.54 1.17 -8.88
C THR A 287 16.47 0.74 -7.75
N THR A 288 17.33 1.67 -7.33
CA THR A 288 18.24 1.46 -6.20
C THR A 288 18.35 2.71 -5.34
N ASP A 289 18.37 2.53 -4.03
CA ASP A 289 18.75 3.57 -3.09
C ASP A 289 20.20 3.33 -2.65
N THR A 290 21.01 4.39 -2.66
CA THR A 290 22.40 4.35 -2.15
C THR A 290 22.46 5.13 -0.85
N VAL A 291 22.89 4.45 0.20
CA VAL A 291 23.08 5.01 1.53
C VAL A 291 24.58 5.17 1.76
N THR A 292 25.03 6.40 1.94
CA THR A 292 26.38 6.69 2.44
C THR A 292 26.35 6.61 3.96
N LEU A 293 27.21 5.77 4.53
CA LEU A 293 27.33 5.65 5.98
C LEU A 293 28.24 6.77 6.51
N PRO A 294 27.85 7.47 7.61
CA PRO A 294 28.75 8.42 8.25
C PRO A 294 29.99 7.71 8.80
N ALA A 295 31.09 8.44 8.97
CA ALA A 295 32.35 7.90 9.49
C ALA A 295 32.20 7.24 10.89
N GLU A 296 31.19 7.66 11.66
CA GLU A 296 30.83 7.09 12.96
C GLU A 296 29.47 6.36 12.93
N ALA A 297 29.16 5.66 11.84
CA ALA A 297 27.98 4.79 11.82
C ALA A 297 28.09 3.74 12.94
N GLY A 298 27.02 3.58 13.73
CA GLY A 298 26.92 2.50 14.70
C GLY A 298 26.82 1.13 14.02
N ASP A 299 26.71 0.06 14.82
CA ASP A 299 26.68 -1.33 14.32
C ASP A 299 25.46 -1.69 13.46
N TRP A 300 24.45 -0.81 13.42
CA TRP A 300 23.19 -1.02 12.71
C TRP A 300 22.75 0.25 11.99
N TYR A 301 22.35 0.10 10.73
CA TYR A 301 21.70 1.14 9.95
C TYR A 301 20.22 0.79 9.80
N GLN A 302 19.34 1.68 10.24
CA GLN A 302 17.90 1.52 10.05
C GLN A 302 17.52 1.92 8.62
N LEU A 303 16.85 1.02 7.92
CA LEU A 303 16.31 1.26 6.59
C LEU A 303 15.27 2.38 6.64
N PRO A 304 15.21 3.23 5.59
CA PRO A 304 14.23 4.29 5.52
C PRO A 304 12.81 3.71 5.41
N ALA A 305 11.84 4.46 5.94
CA ALA A 305 10.44 4.20 5.69
C ALA A 305 10.08 4.48 4.22
N PRO A 306 9.05 3.83 3.66
CA PRO A 306 8.68 3.97 2.26
C PRO A 306 8.39 5.43 1.88
N ALA A 307 8.79 5.76 0.66
CA ALA A 307 8.43 7.00 -0.03
C ALA A 307 7.36 6.79 -1.12
N LEU A 308 7.03 5.52 -1.42
CA LEU A 308 6.04 5.13 -2.42
C LEU A 308 4.89 4.35 -1.77
N PRO A 309 3.70 4.32 -2.40
CA PRO A 309 2.59 3.52 -1.91
C PRO A 309 2.95 2.04 -1.77
N TRP A 310 2.34 1.35 -0.80
CA TRP A 310 2.50 -0.09 -0.65
C TRP A 310 2.23 -0.84 -1.96
N SER A 311 2.90 -2.00 -2.13
CA SER A 311 2.85 -2.83 -3.32
C SER A 311 3.47 -2.21 -4.60
N THR A 312 4.05 -1.01 -4.56
CA THR A 312 4.69 -0.41 -5.75
C THR A 312 6.05 -1.06 -6.06
N ARG A 313 6.83 -1.33 -5.01
CA ARG A 313 8.14 -1.98 -5.12
C ARG A 313 8.46 -2.77 -3.85
N TYR A 314 9.39 -3.70 -3.97
CA TYR A 314 9.85 -4.57 -2.89
C TYR A 314 11.36 -4.60 -2.83
N ILE A 315 11.93 -4.68 -1.63
CA ILE A 315 13.37 -4.85 -1.45
C ILE A 315 13.73 -6.29 -1.84
N ARG A 316 14.63 -6.43 -2.81
CA ARG A 316 15.16 -7.75 -3.24
C ARG A 316 16.53 -8.04 -2.67
N ARG A 317 17.36 -7.00 -2.54
CA ARG A 317 18.77 -7.18 -2.22
C ARG A 317 19.34 -5.97 -1.52
N ILE A 318 20.26 -6.22 -0.58
CA ILE A 318 21.08 -5.18 0.05
C ILE A 318 22.55 -5.55 -0.15
N SER A 319 23.32 -4.67 -0.78
CA SER A 319 24.74 -4.86 -1.06
C SER A 319 25.57 -3.89 -0.24
N TYR A 320 26.68 -4.36 0.33
CA TYR A 320 27.68 -3.52 0.96
C TYR A 320 28.63 -2.92 -0.09
N PHE A 321 29.11 -1.70 0.11
CA PHE A 321 30.20 -1.16 -0.70
C PHE A 321 31.22 -0.38 0.13
N LYS A 322 32.41 -0.29 -0.44
CA LYS A 322 33.55 0.46 0.07
C LYS A 322 34.17 1.23 -1.08
N GLU A 323 34.48 2.50 -0.83
CA GLU A 323 35.23 3.38 -1.71
C GLU A 323 36.66 3.55 -1.20
#